data_AF-A0A9W8JUU3-F1
#
_entry.id   AF-A0A9W8JUU3-F1
#
_cell.length_a   1.000
_cell.length_b   1.000
_cell.length_c   1.000
_cell.angle_alpha   90.00
_cell.angle_beta   90.00
_cell.angle_gamma   90.00
#
_symmetry.space_group_name_H-M   'P 1'
#
loop_
_entity.id
_entity.type
_entity.pdbx_description
1 polymer ?
#
loop_
_entity_poly.entity_id
_entity_poly.type
_entity_poly.pdbx_seq_one_letter_code
_entity_poly.pdbx_strand_id
1 'polypeptide(L)'
;MFHRLMKDRQTPIIVVVVAYPATPLVTSRVRFCVSAAHTKEDIDTVLKACDEVGDVLDLKHGLPKRQRWTLEEIMKRAVELGTMA
;
A
#
# COMPACT_ATOMS: atom_id res chain seq x y z
N MET A 1 11.45 0.36 9.06
CA MET A 1 10.36 0.99 9.83
C MET A 1 8.98 0.61 9.29
N PHE A 2 8.74 0.74 7.97
CA PHE A 2 7.46 0.38 7.33
C PHE A 2 6.93 -1.02 7.71
N HIS A 3 7.73 -2.09 7.58
CA HIS A 3 7.28 -3.45 7.92
C HIS A 3 6.84 -3.61 9.38
N ARG A 4 7.47 -2.86 10.31
CA ARG A 4 7.14 -2.94 11.73
C ARG A 4 5.81 -2.29 12.01
N LEU A 5 5.60 -1.08 11.46
CA LEU A 5 4.33 -0.38 11.55
C LEU A 5 3.17 -1.16 10.93
N MET A 6 3.42 -1.92 9.85
CA MET A 6 2.41 -2.78 9.23
C MET A 6 2.10 -4.03 10.08
N LYS A 7 3.13 -4.65 10.67
CA LYS A 7 2.99 -5.87 11.50
C LYS A 7 2.31 -5.59 12.84
N ASP A 8 2.59 -4.45 13.46
CA ASP A 8 2.14 -4.13 14.83
C ASP A 8 0.70 -3.56 14.87
N ARG A 9 -0.03 -3.56 13.73
CA ARG A 9 -1.44 -3.17 13.65
C ARG A 9 -2.34 -4.23 14.31
N GLN A 10 -3.58 -3.85 14.62
CA GLN A 10 -4.60 -4.77 15.15
C GLN A 10 -4.81 -6.00 14.25
N THR A 11 -4.87 -5.78 12.93
CA THR A 11 -4.76 -6.82 11.91
C THR A 11 -3.35 -6.77 11.34
N PRO A 12 -2.46 -7.73 11.67
CA PRO A 12 -1.07 -7.71 11.20
C PRO A 12 -0.98 -7.84 9.68
N ILE A 13 -0.25 -6.93 9.03
CA ILE A 13 0.02 -7.00 7.59
C ILE A 13 1.50 -7.30 7.38
N ILE A 14 1.79 -8.46 6.81
CA ILE A 14 3.17 -8.90 6.57
C ILE A 14 3.59 -8.46 5.17
N VAL A 15 4.66 -7.66 5.11
CA VAL A 15 5.20 -7.11 3.86
C VAL A 15 6.69 -7.37 3.74
N VAL A 16 7.16 -7.54 2.51
CA VAL A 16 8.59 -7.71 2.24
C VAL A 16 9.20 -6.36 1.89
N VAL A 17 10.15 -5.91 2.70
CA VAL A 17 11.01 -4.77 2.37
C VAL A 17 12.22 -5.32 1.63
N VAL A 18 12.45 -4.82 0.41
CA VAL A 18 13.57 -5.21 -0.43
C VAL A 18 14.57 -4.06 -0.47
N ALA A 19 15.82 -4.37 -0.16
CA ALA A 19 16.94 -3.45 -0.18
C ALA A 19 18.20 -4.15 -0.74
N TYR A 20 19.35 -3.48 -0.70
CA TYR A 20 20.63 -4.07 -1.08
C TYR A 20 20.85 -5.43 -0.39
N PRO A 21 21.30 -6.49 -1.11
CA PRO A 21 21.80 -6.50 -2.49
C PRO A 21 20.74 -6.72 -3.58
N ALA A 22 19.48 -6.97 -3.23
CA ALA A 22 18.44 -7.29 -4.22
C ALA A 22 17.99 -6.07 -5.06
N THR A 23 18.17 -4.85 -4.55
CA THR A 23 18.00 -3.60 -5.29
C THR A 23 19.17 -2.64 -5.01
N PRO A 24 19.45 -1.67 -5.90
CA PRO A 24 20.38 -0.59 -5.61
C PRO A 24 20.03 0.13 -4.30
N LEU A 25 21.04 0.63 -3.58
CA LEU A 25 20.90 1.21 -2.24
C LEU A 25 19.84 2.33 -2.19
N VAL A 26 19.75 3.15 -3.25
CA VAL A 26 18.84 4.31 -3.32
C VAL A 26 17.43 3.96 -3.80
N THR A 27 17.17 2.72 -4.24
CA THR A 27 15.86 2.28 -4.76
C THR A 27 15.26 1.14 -3.95
N SER A 28 15.52 1.14 -2.63
CA SER A 28 14.81 0.27 -1.70
C SER A 28 13.30 0.46 -1.80
N ARG A 29 12.52 -0.62 -1.71
CA ARG A 29 11.07 -0.59 -1.91
C ARG A 29 10.37 -1.69 -1.13
N VAL A 30 9.06 -1.56 -0.98
CA VAL A 30 8.20 -2.60 -0.42
C VAL A 30 7.56 -3.38 -1.57
N ARG A 31 7.58 -4.72 -1.50
CA ARG A 31 6.92 -5.60 -2.47
C ARG A 31 5.66 -6.20 -1.85
N PHE A 32 4.51 -5.88 -2.43
CA PHE A 32 3.24 -6.54 -2.12
C PHE A 32 3.05 -7.74 -3.04
N CYS A 33 2.82 -8.91 -2.45
CA CYS A 33 2.56 -10.15 -3.18
C CYS A 33 1.06 -10.43 -3.09
N VAL A 34 0.33 -10.15 -4.17
CA VAL A 34 -1.12 -10.33 -4.24
C VAL A 34 -1.42 -11.67 -4.92
N SER A 35 -2.49 -12.34 -4.51
CA SER A 35 -2.98 -13.59 -5.08
C SER A 35 -4.50 -13.55 -5.18
N ALA A 36 -5.09 -14.45 -5.97
CA ALA A 36 -6.56 -14.57 -6.10
C ALA A 36 -7.29 -14.96 -4.80
N ALA A 37 -6.55 -15.38 -3.77
CA ALA A 37 -7.12 -15.67 -2.45
C ALA A 37 -7.37 -14.42 -1.60
N HIS A 38 -6.80 -13.26 -1.98
CA HIS A 38 -7.05 -12.01 -1.28
C HIS A 38 -8.45 -11.50 -1.61
N THR A 39 -9.19 -11.17 -0.56
CA THR A 39 -10.53 -10.59 -0.66
C THR A 39 -10.46 -9.09 -0.89
N LYS A 40 -11.58 -8.46 -1.29
CA LYS A 40 -11.65 -7.01 -1.42
C LYS A 40 -11.37 -6.32 -0.08
N GLU A 41 -11.84 -6.91 1.00
CA GLU A 41 -11.67 -6.45 2.37
C GLU A 41 -10.19 -6.46 2.79
N ASP A 42 -9.44 -7.48 2.37
CA ASP A 42 -7.98 -7.54 2.59
C ASP A 42 -7.27 -6.38 1.90
N ILE A 43 -7.60 -6.13 0.62
CA ILE A 43 -7.02 -5.02 -0.15
C ILE A 43 -7.37 -3.67 0.47
N ASP A 44 -8.62 -3.47 0.88
CA ASP A 44 -9.07 -2.24 1.53
C ASP A 44 -8.36 -2.00 2.87
N THR A 45 -8.12 -3.06 3.62
CA THR A 45 -7.34 -3.02 4.87
C THR A 45 -5.89 -2.60 4.60
N VAL A 46 -5.27 -3.15 3.55
CA VAL A 46 -3.91 -2.77 3.15
C VAL A 46 -3.84 -1.31 2.67
N LEU A 47 -4.82 -0.85 1.90
CA LEU A 47 -4.87 0.54 1.42
C LEU A 47 -4.98 1.54 2.58
N LYS A 48 -5.85 1.28 3.56
CA LYS A 48 -5.95 2.09 4.80
C LYS A 48 -4.62 2.12 5.56
N ALA A 49 -4.00 0.97 5.74
CA ALA A 49 -2.72 0.88 6.44
C ALA A 49 -1.61 1.64 5.71
N CYS A 50 -1.53 1.53 4.38
CA CYS A 50 -0.58 2.26 3.56
C CYS A 50 -0.81 3.78 3.62
N ASP A 51 -2.07 4.22 3.67
CA ASP A 51 -2.42 5.63 3.79
C ASP A 51 -1.91 6.20 5.13
N GLU A 52 -2.21 5.55 6.25
CA GLU A 52 -1.76 5.97 7.58
C GLU A 52 -0.23 5.93 7.72
N VAL A 53 0.39 4.79 7.36
CA VAL A 53 1.85 4.61 7.48
C VAL A 53 2.60 5.55 6.54
N GLY A 54 2.03 5.80 5.35
CA GLY A 54 2.59 6.74 4.39
C GLY A 54 2.61 8.17 4.89
N ASP A 55 1.63 8.59 5.69
CA ASP A 55 1.64 9.92 6.32
C ASP A 55 2.61 9.98 7.50
N VAL A 56 2.66 8.94 8.34
CA VAL A 56 3.58 8.87 9.48
C VAL A 56 5.05 8.91 9.05
N LEU A 57 5.38 8.24 7.95
CA LEU A 57 6.75 8.14 7.43
C LEU A 57 7.06 9.17 6.34
N ASP A 58 6.12 10.07 6.03
CA ASP A 58 6.20 11.04 4.92
C ASP A 58 6.65 10.40 3.59
N LEU A 59 5.97 9.34 3.14
CA LEU A 59 6.34 8.58 1.93
C LEU A 59 5.52 8.96 0.69
N LYS A 60 4.44 9.72 0.87
CA LYS A 60 3.50 10.01 -0.23
C LYS A 60 4.00 11.19 -1.07
N HIS A 61 5.01 10.97 -1.90
CA HIS A 61 5.55 11.96 -2.84
C HIS A 61 5.01 11.78 -4.28
N GLY A 62 5.38 12.65 -5.21
CA GLY A 62 5.06 12.53 -6.64
C GLY A 62 3.92 13.42 -7.11
N LEU A 63 2.67 13.09 -6.76
CA LEU A 63 1.49 13.87 -7.20
C LEU A 63 1.13 14.97 -6.19
N PRO A 64 0.73 16.18 -6.61
CA PRO A 64 0.16 17.18 -5.71
C PRO A 64 -1.10 16.65 -5.01
N LYS A 65 -1.33 17.02 -3.74
CA LYS A 65 -2.51 16.55 -2.97
C LYS A 65 -3.84 16.79 -3.71
N ARG A 66 -3.99 17.91 -4.44
CA ARG A 66 -5.19 18.24 -5.23
C ARG A 66 -5.53 17.24 -6.35
N GLN A 67 -4.57 16.42 -6.77
CA GLN A 67 -4.74 15.45 -7.87
C GLN A 67 -4.88 14.01 -7.36
N ARG A 68 -4.77 13.78 -6.05
CA ARG A 68 -4.91 12.45 -5.46
C ARG A 68 -6.38 12.20 -5.17
N TRP A 69 -6.85 11.00 -5.51
CA TRP A 69 -8.16 10.54 -5.03
C TRP A 69 -8.11 10.29 -3.54
N THR A 70 -9.24 10.49 -2.89
CA THR A 70 -9.42 10.08 -1.50
C THR A 70 -9.44 8.56 -1.40
N LEU A 71 -9.10 8.03 -0.23
CA LEU A 71 -9.10 6.59 0.02
C LEU A 71 -10.48 5.95 -0.25
N GLU A 72 -11.56 6.65 0.09
CA GLU A 72 -12.94 6.23 -0.16
C GLU A 72 -13.25 6.13 -1.65
N GLU A 73 -12.82 7.11 -2.45
CA GLU A 73 -12.98 7.10 -3.90
C GLU A 73 -12.19 5.94 -4.54
N ILE A 74 -10.98 5.67 -4.07
CA ILE A 74 -10.16 4.53 -4.56
C ILE A 74 -10.88 3.22 -4.28
N MET A 75 -11.37 3.03 -3.04
CA MET A 75 -12.06 1.80 -2.64
C MET A 75 -13.36 1.57 -3.41
N LYS A 76 -14.10 2.65 -3.74
CA LYS A 76 -15.34 2.59 -4.52
C LYS A 76 -15.08 2.25 -5.99
N ARG A 77 -14.11 2.91 -6.62
CA ARG A 77 -13.80 2.74 -8.06
C ARG A 77 -13.05 1.45 -8.38
N ALA A 78 -12.50 0.76 -7.38
CA ALA A 78 -11.77 -0.49 -7.58
C ALA A 78 -12.60 -1.55 -8.33
N VAL A 79 -13.92 -1.60 -8.11
CA VAL A 79 -14.81 -2.54 -8.81
C VAL A 79 -14.97 -2.17 -10.28
N GLU A 80 -15.15 -0.88 -10.57
CA GLU A 80 -15.33 -0.37 -11.93
C GLU A 80 -14.08 -0.64 -12.80
N LEU A 81 -12.88 -0.38 -12.26
CA LEU A 81 -11.62 -0.61 -12.95
C LEU A 81 -11.36 -2.09 -13.25
N GLY A 82 -11.80 -3.00 -12.37
CA GLY A 82 -11.64 -4.44 -12.57
C GLY A 82 -12.53 -5.01 -13.67
N THR A 83 -13.68 -4.37 -13.93
CA THR A 83 -14.65 -4.79 -14.97
C THR A 83 -14.42 -4.15 -16.34
N MET A 84 -13.52 -3.16 -16.43
CA MET A 84 -13.20 -2.44 -17.67
C MET A 84 -12.03 -3.06 -18.46
N ALA A 85 -11.54 -4.24 -18.06
CA ALA A 85 -10.46 -4.98 -18.71
C ALA A 85 -10.98 -6.17 -19.52
#